data_AF-R6CIU4-F1
#
_entry.id   AF-R6CIU4-F1
#
_cell.length_a   1.000
_cell.length_b   1.000
_cell.length_c   1.000
_cell.angle_alpha   90.00
_cell.angle_beta   90.00
_cell.angle_gamma   90.00
#
_symmetry.space_group_name_H-M   'P 1'
#
loop_
_entity.id
_entity.type
_entity.pdbx_description
1 polymer ?
#
loop_
_entity_poly.entity_id
_entity_poly.type
_entity_poly.pdbx_seq_one_letter_code
_entity_poly.pdbx_strand_id
1 'polypeptide(L)'
;MTRLVTIEQLLEKPVCMMSGEEFVLLLQNAEKGTAKVPAEVVPEKHYEHGIAGIAKIFGCSIPTANRIKKSGVIDPAITQVARKIVVDVELALELAKKAGGFASIRK
;
A
#
# COMPACT_ATOMS: atom_id res chain seq x y z
N MET A 1 -31.16 38.84 -14.56
CA MET A 1 -32.03 37.65 -14.49
C MET A 1 -31.14 36.46 -14.16
N THR A 2 -31.04 36.06 -12.91
CA THR A 2 -30.31 34.84 -12.52
C THR A 2 -31.16 33.63 -12.88
N ARG A 3 -30.76 32.88 -13.91
CA ARG A 3 -31.36 31.59 -14.22
C ARG A 3 -30.98 30.60 -13.12
N LEU A 4 -31.96 29.95 -12.51
CA LEU A 4 -31.73 28.79 -11.65
C LEU A 4 -31.47 27.60 -12.57
N VAL A 5 -30.22 27.14 -12.63
CA VAL A 5 -29.84 25.96 -13.42
C VAL A 5 -29.37 24.86 -12.47
N THR A 6 -29.98 23.68 -12.60
CA THR A 6 -29.64 22.49 -11.79
C THR A 6 -28.52 21.68 -12.44
N ILE A 7 -27.67 21.04 -11.63
CA ILE A 7 -26.48 20.29 -12.09
C ILE A 7 -26.83 19.19 -13.11
N GLU A 8 -27.95 18.50 -12.91
CA GLU A 8 -28.45 17.43 -13.79
C GLU A 8 -28.70 17.93 -15.22
N GLN A 9 -29.25 19.15 -15.35
CA GLN A 9 -29.49 19.79 -16.65
C GLN A 9 -28.20 20.25 -17.33
N LEU A 10 -27.12 20.47 -16.59
CA LEU A 10 -25.81 20.79 -17.18
C LEU A 10 -25.14 19.53 -17.75
N LEU A 11 -25.34 18.36 -17.13
CA LEU A 11 -24.77 17.08 -17.57
C LEU A 11 -25.39 16.59 -18.89
N GLU A 12 -26.64 16.93 -19.16
CA GLU A 12 -27.34 16.58 -20.41
C GLU A 12 -26.92 17.45 -21.60
N LYS A 13 -26.33 18.63 -21.35
CA LYS A 13 -25.85 19.53 -22.40
C LYS A 13 -24.46 19.14 -22.88
N PRO A 14 -24.17 19.21 -24.19
CA PRO A 14 -22.80 19.07 -24.66
C PRO A 14 -21.96 20.26 -24.20
N VAL A 15 -20.69 20.01 -23.86
CA VAL A 15 -19.73 21.01 -23.36
C VAL A 15 -19.58 22.21 -24.29
N CYS A 16 -19.75 22.03 -25.61
CA CYS A 16 -19.68 23.12 -26.58
C CYS A 16 -20.86 24.11 -26.53
N MET A 17 -21.96 23.77 -25.86
CA MET A 17 -23.16 24.62 -25.74
C MET A 17 -23.31 25.22 -24.33
N MET A 18 -22.36 24.98 -23.43
CA MET A 18 -22.41 25.51 -22.07
C MET A 18 -21.78 26.91 -21.98
N SER A 19 -22.28 27.73 -21.07
CA SER A 19 -21.61 28.97 -20.72
C SER A 19 -20.41 28.71 -19.79
N GLY A 20 -19.45 29.64 -19.75
CA GLY A 20 -18.31 29.53 -18.83
C GLY A 20 -18.74 29.47 -17.35
N GLU A 21 -19.83 30.15 -16.99
CA GLU A 21 -20.40 30.13 -15.64
C GLU A 21 -20.95 28.74 -15.29
N GLU A 22 -21.64 28.09 -16.23
CA GLU A 22 -22.12 26.71 -16.09
C GLU A 22 -20.94 25.73 -15.93
N PHE A 23 -19.84 25.95 -16.66
CA PHE A 23 -18.65 25.09 -16.59
C PHE A 23 -17.93 25.17 -15.25
N VAL A 24 -17.73 26.38 -14.72
CA VAL A 24 -17.12 26.59 -13.41
C VAL A 24 -17.98 25.96 -12.30
N LEU A 25 -19.31 26.02 -12.42
CA LEU A 25 -20.23 25.36 -11.50
C LEU A 25 -20.06 23.83 -11.49
N LEU A 26 -19.89 23.20 -12.66
CA LEU A 26 -19.63 21.76 -12.74
C LEU A 26 -18.28 21.38 -12.11
N LEU A 27 -17.23 22.15 -12.39
CA LEU A 27 -15.91 21.92 -11.80
C LEU A 27 -15.94 21.98 -10.28
N GLN A 28 -16.57 23.01 -9.71
CA GLN A 28 -16.72 23.14 -8.27
C GLN A 28 -17.54 22.00 -7.64
N ASN A 29 -18.52 21.45 -8.37
CA ASN A 29 -19.26 20.27 -7.91
C ASN A 29 -18.43 18.99 -8.00
N ALA A 30 -17.60 18.83 -9.03
CA ALA A 30 -16.65 17.72 -9.12
C ALA A 30 -15.66 17.75 -7.95
N GLU A 31 -15.14 18.93 -7.60
CA GLU A 31 -14.24 19.12 -6.46
C GLU A 31 -14.93 18.84 -5.11
N LYS A 32 -16.21 19.20 -4.96
CA LYS A 32 -17.01 18.90 -3.77
C LYS A 32 -17.42 17.42 -3.67
N GLY A 33 -17.66 16.76 -4.80
CA GLY A 33 -17.86 15.31 -4.89
C GLY A 33 -16.58 14.52 -4.56
N THR A 34 -15.42 15.15 -4.74
CA THR A 34 -14.15 14.70 -4.15
C THR A 34 -13.94 15.26 -2.74
N ALA A 35 -14.99 15.28 -1.91
CA ALA A 35 -14.82 15.11 -0.48
C ALA A 35 -14.25 13.70 -0.25
N LYS A 36 -12.94 13.59 -0.54
CA LYS A 36 -11.95 12.70 0.02
C LYS A 36 -12.64 11.60 0.83
N VAL A 37 -13.13 10.57 0.14
CA VAL A 37 -13.05 9.22 0.70
C VAL A 37 -11.60 9.18 1.16
N PRO A 38 -11.32 9.09 2.47
CA PRO A 38 -9.96 8.92 2.91
C PRO A 38 -9.51 7.72 2.11
N ALA A 39 -8.64 7.92 1.13
CA ALA A 39 -7.85 6.84 0.61
C ALA A 39 -7.28 6.26 1.89
N GLU A 40 -7.78 5.10 2.28
CA GLU A 40 -7.16 4.31 3.33
C GLU A 40 -5.70 4.44 3.02
N VAL A 41 -4.95 5.01 3.96
CA VAL A 41 -3.51 5.01 3.89
C VAL A 41 -3.20 3.53 3.96
N VAL A 42 -3.26 2.85 2.81
CA VAL A 42 -2.87 1.47 2.67
C VAL A 42 -1.41 1.57 3.07
N PRO A 43 -1.02 1.08 4.25
CA PRO A 43 0.37 1.15 4.64
C PRO A 43 1.11 0.53 3.47
N GLU A 44 2.06 1.26 2.88
CA GLU A 44 2.85 0.75 1.76
C GLU A 44 3.54 -0.51 2.28
N LYS A 45 2.93 -1.67 2.03
CA LYS A 45 3.45 -2.94 2.55
C LYS A 45 4.72 -3.20 1.78
N HIS A 46 5.84 -2.97 2.46
CA HIS A 46 7.15 -3.21 1.88
C HIS A 46 7.38 -4.72 1.84
N TYR A 47 7.57 -5.24 0.62
CA TYR A 47 7.90 -6.63 0.37
C TYR A 47 9.32 -6.75 -0.14
N GLU A 48 10.05 -7.71 0.39
CA GLU A 48 11.38 -8.07 -0.06
C GLU A 48 11.39 -9.48 -0.66
N HIS A 49 12.33 -9.74 -1.57
CA HIS A 49 12.33 -10.95 -2.37
C HIS A 49 13.56 -11.84 -2.11
N GLY A 50 13.31 -13.14 -1.97
CA GLY A 50 14.34 -14.16 -1.84
C GLY A 50 15.04 -14.17 -0.48
N ILE A 51 16.06 -15.02 -0.38
CA ILE A 51 16.94 -15.10 0.81
C ILE A 51 17.74 -13.81 0.98
N ALA A 52 18.10 -13.15 -0.12
CA ALA A 52 18.75 -11.84 -0.09
C ALA A 52 17.85 -10.77 0.54
N GLY A 53 16.53 -10.83 0.31
CA GLY A 53 15.55 -9.97 0.97
C GLY A 53 15.56 -10.13 2.49
N ILE A 54 15.55 -11.37 2.98
CA ILE A 54 15.68 -11.66 4.43
C ILE A 54 16.99 -11.09 4.99
N ALA A 55 18.08 -11.23 4.26
CA ALA A 55 19.38 -10.69 4.65
C ALA A 55 19.36 -9.15 4.78
N LYS A 56 18.69 -8.46 3.85
CA LYS A 56 18.53 -6.99 3.88
C LYS A 56 17.69 -6.51 5.05
N ILE A 57 16.55 -7.16 5.31
CA ILE A 57 15.64 -6.80 6.42
C ILE A 57 16.37 -6.80 7.76
N PHE A 58 17.19 -7.83 8.00
CA PHE A 58 17.87 -8.02 9.28
C PHE A 58 19.33 -7.55 9.30
N GLY A 59 19.83 -6.97 8.21
CA GLY A 59 21.23 -6.55 8.07
C GLY A 59 22.23 -7.68 8.31
N CYS A 60 21.90 -8.91 7.89
CA CYS A 60 22.67 -10.11 8.19
C CYS A 60 23.31 -10.73 6.93
N SER A 61 24.23 -11.67 7.13
CA SER A 61 24.84 -12.43 6.02
C SER A 61 23.86 -13.47 5.45
N ILE A 62 24.02 -13.84 4.18
CA ILE A 62 23.24 -14.89 3.51
C ILE A 62 23.16 -16.22 4.32
N PRO A 63 24.25 -16.77 4.89
CA PRO A 63 24.16 -18.00 5.68
C PRO A 63 23.33 -17.81 6.97
N THR A 64 23.36 -16.62 7.56
CA THR A 64 22.54 -16.29 8.74
C THR A 64 21.07 -16.20 8.35
N ALA A 65 20.75 -15.55 7.23
CA ALA A 65 19.40 -15.50 6.68
C ALA A 65 18.84 -16.91 6.38
N ASN A 66 19.67 -17.82 5.87
CA ASN A 66 19.29 -19.22 5.67
C ASN A 66 18.99 -19.94 6.99
N ARG A 67 19.74 -19.66 8.06
CA ARG A 67 19.45 -20.21 9.39
C ARG A 67 18.17 -19.63 9.98
N ILE A 68 17.92 -18.33 9.80
CA ILE A 68 16.68 -17.68 10.21
C ILE A 68 15.47 -18.32 9.49
N LYS A 69 15.57 -18.52 8.17
CA LYS A 69 14.54 -19.26 7.41
C LYS A 69 14.34 -20.67 7.95
N LYS A 70 15.42 -21.40 8.26
CA LYS A 70 15.34 -22.78 8.81
C LYS A 70 14.77 -22.83 10.23
N SER A 71 14.96 -21.76 11.02
CA SER A 71 14.48 -21.70 12.41
C SER A 71 12.97 -21.49 12.54
N GLY A 72 12.28 -21.13 11.46
CA GLY A 72 10.82 -20.97 11.44
C GLY A 72 10.27 -19.72 12.14
N VAL A 73 11.11 -18.89 12.76
CA VAL A 73 10.67 -17.71 13.54
C VAL A 73 9.89 -16.69 12.69
N ILE A 74 10.19 -16.61 11.40
CA ILE A 74 9.58 -15.65 10.47
C ILE A 74 8.65 -16.33 9.44
N ASP A 75 8.31 -17.61 9.63
CA ASP A 75 7.46 -18.35 8.67
C ASP A 75 6.11 -17.66 8.38
N PRO A 76 5.42 -17.03 9.35
CA PRO A 76 4.18 -16.30 9.06
C PRO A 76 4.37 -15.07 8.16
N ALA A 77 5.58 -14.50 8.10
CA ALA A 77 5.91 -13.38 7.22
C ALA A 77 6.36 -13.82 5.83
N ILE A 78 6.63 -15.11 5.64
CA ILE A 78 7.14 -15.66 4.39
C ILE A 78 5.99 -16.25 3.58
N THR A 79 5.79 -15.70 2.38
CA THR A 79 4.97 -16.34 1.35
C THR A 79 5.89 -16.99 0.33
N GLN A 80 5.93 -18.33 0.32
CA GLN A 80 6.72 -19.10 -0.63
C GLN A 80 5.84 -19.72 -1.71
N VAL A 81 6.08 -19.34 -2.96
CA VAL A 81 5.49 -19.99 -4.15
C VAL A 81 6.62 -20.68 -4.91
N ALA A 82 6.66 -22.02 -4.83
CA ALA A 82 7.75 -22.83 -5.36
C ALA A 82 9.14 -22.37 -4.87
N ARG A 83 10.02 -21.89 -5.77
CA ARG A 83 11.35 -21.34 -5.43
C ARG A 83 11.31 -19.84 -5.13
N LYS A 84 10.20 -19.16 -5.37
CA LYS A 84 10.04 -17.72 -5.13
C LYS A 84 9.63 -17.50 -3.68
N ILE A 85 10.36 -16.62 -3.01
CA ILE A 85 10.12 -16.27 -1.60
C ILE A 85 9.80 -14.77 -1.60
N VAL A 86 8.66 -14.41 -1.02
CA VAL A 86 8.24 -13.03 -0.79
C VAL A 86 8.10 -12.87 0.72
N VAL A 87 8.68 -11.81 1.27
CA VAL A 87 8.72 -11.56 2.71
C VAL A 87 8.12 -10.20 2.99
N ASP A 88 7.12 -10.18 3.88
CA ASP A 88 6.58 -8.94 4.43
C ASP A 88 7.57 -8.38 5.47
N VAL A 89 8.05 -7.16 5.24
CA VAL A 89 9.12 -6.55 6.06
C VAL A 89 8.62 -6.22 7.47
N GLU A 90 7.43 -5.65 7.57
CA GLU A 90 6.89 -5.16 8.83
C GLU A 90 6.56 -6.33 9.76
N LEU A 91 5.86 -7.33 9.22
CA LEU A 91 5.51 -8.54 9.97
C LEU A 91 6.77 -9.32 10.40
N ALA A 92 7.79 -9.40 9.54
CA ALA A 92 9.06 -10.06 9.88
C ALA A 92 9.79 -9.38 11.06
N LEU A 93 9.77 -8.04 11.12
CA LEU A 93 10.38 -7.28 12.22
C LEU A 93 9.60 -7.43 13.53
N GLU A 94 8.27 -7.44 13.48
CA GLU A 94 7.42 -7.68 14.65
C GLU A 94 7.64 -9.07 15.25
N LEU A 95 7.66 -10.10 14.41
CA LEU A 95 7.92 -11.47 14.85
C LEU A 95 9.31 -11.61 15.45
N ALA A 96 10.32 -10.98 14.86
CA ALA A 96 11.68 -10.99 15.40
C ALA A 96 11.76 -10.32 16.79
N LYS A 97 11.01 -9.22 17.00
CA LYS A 97 10.89 -8.57 18.32
C LYS A 97 10.21 -9.49 19.33
N LYS A 98 9.10 -10.12 18.95
CA LYS A 98 8.35 -11.04 19.82
C LYS A 98 9.18 -12.27 20.21
N ALA A 99 10.04 -12.75 19.33
CA ALA A 99 10.96 -13.86 19.57
C ALA A 99 12.16 -13.49 20.47
N GLY A 100 12.29 -12.24 20.93
CA GLY A 100 13.40 -11.80 21.78
C GLY A 100 14.74 -11.64 21.04
N GLY A 101 14.69 -11.49 19.72
CA GLY A 101 15.86 -11.37 18.85
C GLY A 101 16.51 -12.70 18.45
N PHE A 102 17.32 -12.68 17.39
CA PHE A 102 17.97 -13.87 16.83
C PHE A 102 19.14 -14.42 17.68
N ALA A 103 19.31 -13.93 18.91
CA ALA A 103 20.35 -14.40 19.82
C ALA A 103 20.19 -15.89 20.16
N SER A 104 18.95 -16.39 20.24
CA SER A 104 18.66 -17.80 20.51
C SER A 104 19.00 -18.74 19.34
N ILE A 105 19.05 -18.21 18.11
CA ILE A 105 19.30 -18.98 16.87
C ILE A 105 20.81 -19.12 16.60
N ARG A 106 21.67 -18.47 17.39
CA ARG A 106 23.14 -18.60 17.25
C ARG A 106 23.73 -19.89 17.83
N LYS A 107 22.94 -20.71 18.52
CA LYS A 107 23.37 -22.02 19.04
C LYS A 107 23.42 -23.08 17.95
#